data_AF-A0A1V4RHQ0-F1
#
_entry.id   AF-A0A1V4RHQ0-F1
#
_cell.length_a   1.000
_cell.length_b   1.000
_cell.length_c   1.000
_cell.angle_alpha   90.00
_cell.angle_beta   90.00
_cell.angle_gamma   90.00
#
_symmetry.space_group_name_H-M   'P 1'
#
loop_
_entity.id
_entity.type
_entity.pdbx_description
1 polymer ?
#
loop_
_entity_poly.entity_id
_entity_poly.type
_entity_poly.pdbx_seq_one_letter_code
_entity_poly.pdbx_strand_id
1 'polypeptide(L)'
;MGVKDSPRSRPYYPHIWLWVDHHSYLVLNSYMAEPSSFPVGFLEPSSFPVGFLDQFLKAVETVGLIPEEVWVRREEVFMQLELLAERLNFKLNLVDTLEALEDVRTSMFDYFQGSETSL
;
A
#
# COMPACT_ATOMS: atom_id res chain seq x y z
N MET A 1 14.94 -4.56 7.51
CA MET A 1 15.41 -3.26 8.07
C MET A 1 14.31 -2.68 8.95
N GLY A 2 14.60 -2.29 10.20
CA GLY A 2 13.62 -1.67 11.12
C GLY A 2 13.78 -0.15 11.17
N VAL A 3 12.70 0.58 11.41
CA VAL A 3 12.70 2.05 11.50
C VAL A 3 12.93 2.49 12.97
N LYS A 4 13.68 3.58 13.16
CA LYS A 4 13.92 4.23 14.48
C LYS A 4 13.70 5.73 14.36
N ASP A 5 12.64 6.25 14.99
CA ASP A 5 12.38 7.70 15.01
C ASP A 5 13.22 8.46 16.05
N SER A 6 13.83 7.77 17.01
CA SER A 6 14.77 8.36 17.96
C SER A 6 15.76 7.32 18.50
N PRO A 7 16.92 7.72 19.06
CA PRO A 7 17.91 6.79 19.61
C PRO A 7 17.38 5.88 20.72
N ARG A 8 16.23 6.23 21.33
CA ARG A 8 15.61 5.50 22.45
C ARG A 8 14.37 4.70 22.07
N SER A 9 13.83 4.83 20.85
CA SER A 9 12.65 4.04 20.46
C SER A 9 13.04 2.61 20.09
N ARG A 10 12.17 1.66 20.45
CA ARG A 10 12.30 0.27 20.01
C ARG A 10 12.08 0.23 18.49
N PRO A 11 12.98 -0.40 17.71
CA PRO A 11 12.75 -0.58 16.29
C PRO A 11 11.43 -1.26 16.02
N TYR A 12 10.74 -0.81 14.98
CA TYR A 12 9.50 -1.42 14.51
C TYR A 12 9.59 -1.71 13.01
N TYR A 13 8.69 -2.59 12.56
CA TYR A 13 8.51 -2.89 11.15
C TYR A 13 7.31 -2.10 10.64
N PRO A 14 7.51 -1.10 9.76
CA PRO A 14 6.39 -0.32 9.25
C PRO A 14 5.50 -1.16 8.33
N HIS A 15 4.23 -0.78 8.24
CA HIS A 15 3.37 -1.21 7.15
C HIS A 15 3.58 -0.29 5.95
N ILE A 16 3.71 -0.87 4.77
CA ILE A 16 3.88 -0.12 3.51
C ILE A 16 2.70 -0.45 2.61
N TRP A 17 2.11 0.59 2.05
CA TRP A 17 1.18 0.53 0.93
C TRP A 17 1.89 0.98 -0.32
N LEU A 18 1.69 0.24 -1.40
CA LEU A 18 2.27 0.54 -2.70
C LEU A 18 1.13 0.60 -3.72
N TRP A 19 1.21 1.62 -4.57
CA TRP A 19 0.41 1.72 -5.78
C TRP A 19 1.32 1.38 -6.94
N VAL A 20 1.00 0.29 -7.62
CA VAL A 20 1.81 -0.21 -8.72
C VAL A 20 0.94 -0.21 -9.97
N ASP A 21 1.45 0.38 -11.04
CA ASP A 21 0.82 0.24 -12.34
C ASP A 21 0.97 -1.20 -12.84
N HIS A 22 -0.15 -1.82 -13.20
CA HIS A 22 -0.23 -3.21 -13.64
C HIS A 22 0.56 -3.47 -14.92
N HIS A 23 0.68 -2.47 -15.80
CA HIS A 23 1.32 -2.64 -17.09
C HIS A 23 2.81 -2.34 -17.07
N SER A 24 3.21 -1.23 -16.45
CA SER A 24 4.61 -0.79 -16.43
C SER A 24 5.40 -1.29 -15.22
N TYR A 25 4.74 -1.87 -14.20
CA TYR A 25 5.34 -2.27 -12.93
C TYR A 25 5.97 -1.09 -12.18
N LEU A 26 5.60 0.15 -12.53
CA LEU A 26 6.07 1.35 -11.86
C LEU A 26 5.34 1.53 -10.54
N VAL A 27 6.10 1.83 -9.49
CA VAL A 27 5.55 2.32 -8.23
C VAL A 27 5.11 3.77 -8.44
N LEU A 28 3.81 3.99 -8.53
CA LEU A 28 3.21 5.31 -8.72
C LEU A 28 3.18 6.11 -7.41
N ASN A 29 2.96 5.42 -6.29
CA ASN A 29 2.98 6.02 -4.96
C ASN A 29 3.28 4.98 -3.89
N SER A 30 3.75 5.44 -2.73
CA SER A 30 3.93 4.62 -1.54
C SER A 30 3.53 5.39 -0.29
N TYR A 31 2.88 4.70 0.64
CA TYR A 31 2.60 5.23 1.97
C TYR A 31 3.16 4.30 3.03
N MET A 32 3.92 4.85 3.96
CA MET A 32 4.50 4.11 5.08
C MET A 32 3.83 4.55 6.37
N ALA A 33 3.44 3.58 7.18
CA ALA A 33 2.78 3.84 8.44
C ALA A 33 3.37 3.02 9.58
N GLU A 34 3.25 3.59 10.77
CA GLU A 34 3.57 2.88 12.00
C GLU A 34 2.55 1.76 12.26
N PRO A 35 2.97 0.64 12.88
CA PRO A 35 2.06 -0.41 13.34
C PRO A 35 0.97 0.10 14.27
N SER A 36 1.23 1.16 15.03
CA SER A 36 0.25 1.80 15.92
C SER A 36 -0.89 2.47 15.14
N SER A 37 -0.64 2.93 13.91
CA SER A 37 -1.64 3.53 13.02
C SER A 37 -2.55 2.49 12.36
N PHE A 38 -2.23 1.20 12.52
CA PHE A 38 -2.97 0.06 12.01
C PHE A 38 -3.35 -0.80 13.21
N PRO A 39 -4.53 -0.57 13.85
CA PRO A 39 -4.94 -1.35 15.00
C PRO A 39 -4.77 -2.84 14.69
N VAL A 40 -3.85 -3.48 15.41
CA VAL A 40 -3.46 -4.87 15.17
C VAL A 40 -4.62 -5.75 15.62
N GLY A 41 -5.47 -6.08 14.67
CA GLY A 41 -6.75 -6.74 14.89
C GLY A 41 -7.60 -6.67 13.63
N PHE A 42 -7.14 -7.31 12.55
CA PHE A 42 -7.88 -7.47 11.28
C PHE A 42 -9.20 -8.27 11.41
N LEU A 43 -9.67 -8.51 12.64
CA LEU A 43 -10.89 -9.26 12.97
C LEU A 43 -12.09 -8.35 13.28
N GLU A 44 -11.86 -7.04 13.37
CA GLU A 44 -12.91 -6.04 13.57
C GLU A 44 -13.00 -5.17 12.30
N PRO A 45 -14.13 -5.18 11.57
CA PRO A 45 -14.34 -4.32 10.40
C PRO A 45 -14.14 -2.82 10.67
N SER A 46 -14.18 -2.44 11.95
CA SER A 46 -13.95 -1.08 12.48
C SER A 46 -12.48 -0.74 12.75
N SER A 47 -11.54 -1.70 12.60
CA SER A 47 -10.09 -1.53 12.88
C SER A 47 -9.25 -1.15 11.67
N PHE A 48 -9.89 -0.81 10.55
CA PHE A 48 -9.16 -0.35 9.37
C PHE A 48 -8.52 1.03 9.64
N PRO A 49 -7.32 1.32 9.11
CA PRO A 49 -6.59 2.54 9.47
C PRO A 49 -7.40 3.78 9.15
N VAL A 50 -7.63 4.61 10.17
CA VAL A 50 -8.20 5.94 9.99
C VAL A 50 -7.32 6.69 8.98
N GLY A 51 -7.93 7.10 7.88
CA GLY A 51 -7.24 7.82 6.80
C GLY A 51 -6.82 6.97 5.60
N PHE A 52 -7.19 5.68 5.49
CA PHE A 52 -6.94 4.93 4.25
C PHE A 52 -7.50 5.63 3.01
N LEU A 53 -8.77 6.03 3.04
CA LEU A 53 -9.42 6.70 1.92
C LEU A 53 -8.76 8.05 1.62
N ASP A 54 -8.33 8.77 2.66
CA ASP A 54 -7.59 10.03 2.49
C ASP A 54 -6.24 9.80 1.80
N GLN A 55 -5.53 8.72 2.15
CA GLN A 55 -4.29 8.36 1.46
C GLN A 55 -4.53 7.91 0.02
N PHE A 56 -5.63 7.19 -0.24
CA PHE A 56 -6.04 6.83 -1.60
C PHE A 56 -6.30 8.09 -2.44
N LEU A 57 -7.09 9.03 -1.93
CA LEU A 57 -7.40 10.27 -2.62
C LEU A 57 -6.14 11.12 -2.84
N LYS A 58 -5.27 11.22 -1.83
CA LYS A 58 -3.96 11.88 -1.98
C LYS A 58 -3.10 11.22 -3.06
N ALA A 59 -3.17 9.90 -3.22
CA ALA A 59 -2.45 9.22 -4.28
C ALA A 59 -3.00 9.56 -5.66
N VAL A 60 -4.32 9.55 -5.83
CA VAL A 60 -4.98 10.03 -7.06
C VAL A 60 -4.58 11.47 -7.38
N GLU A 61 -4.58 12.36 -6.38
CA GLU A 61 -4.16 13.75 -6.51
C GLU A 61 -2.68 13.90 -6.88
N THR A 62 -1.80 13.12 -6.24
CA THR A 62 -0.34 13.16 -6.44
C THR A 62 0.04 12.68 -7.84
N VAL A 63 -0.58 11.58 -8.28
CA VAL A 63 -0.33 11.01 -9.61
C VAL A 63 -1.03 11.87 -10.69
N GLY A 64 -2.10 12.59 -10.33
CA GLY A 64 -2.83 13.48 -11.22
C GLY A 64 -3.76 12.75 -12.19
N LEU A 65 -4.11 11.50 -11.89
CA LEU A 65 -5.00 10.68 -12.72
C LEU A 65 -5.95 9.84 -11.87
N ILE A 66 -7.19 9.69 -12.34
CA ILE A 66 -8.14 8.71 -11.82
C ILE A 66 -7.87 7.40 -12.55
N PRO A 67 -7.63 6.29 -11.84
CA PRO A 67 -7.39 5.00 -12.49
C PRO A 67 -8.64 4.54 -13.26
N GLU A 68 -8.45 3.84 -14.37
CA GLU A 68 -9.57 3.16 -15.05
C GLU A 68 -10.05 1.94 -14.24
N GLU A 69 -9.10 1.28 -13.58
CA GLU A 69 -9.30 0.04 -12.84
C GLU A 69 -8.31 -0.05 -11.67
N VAL A 70 -8.77 -0.60 -10.55
CA VAL A 70 -7.98 -0.86 -9.34
C VAL A 70 -8.21 -2.31 -8.93
N TRP A 71 -7.12 -3.05 -8.73
CA TRP A 71 -7.18 -4.42 -8.20
C TRP A 71 -6.73 -4.44 -6.75
N VAL A 72 -7.47 -5.17 -5.94
CA VAL A 72 -7.14 -5.41 -4.53
C VAL A 72 -7.29 -6.88 -4.22
N ARG A 73 -6.49 -7.40 -3.28
CA ARG A 73 -6.57 -8.81 -2.85
C ARG A 73 -7.40 -9.03 -1.59
N ARG A 74 -7.64 -7.95 -0.85
CA ARG A 74 -8.22 -7.97 0.48
C ARG A 74 -9.66 -7.49 0.40
N GLU A 75 -10.60 -8.32 0.86
CA GLU A 75 -12.03 -8.01 0.86
C GLU A 75 -12.32 -6.76 1.71
N GLU A 76 -11.61 -6.60 2.82
CA GLU A 76 -11.71 -5.41 3.68
C GLU A 76 -11.32 -4.13 2.94
N VAL A 77 -10.34 -4.18 2.05
CA VAL A 77 -9.94 -3.04 1.21
C VAL A 77 -11.00 -2.77 0.14
N PHE A 78 -11.51 -3.85 -0.47
CA PHE A 78 -12.52 -3.78 -1.51
C PHE A 78 -13.78 -3.05 -1.01
N MET A 79 -14.34 -3.49 0.12
CA MET A 79 -15.53 -2.88 0.73
C MET A 79 -15.35 -1.39 1.03
N GLN A 80 -14.15 -0.95 1.40
CA GLN A 80 -13.86 0.46 1.68
C GLN A 80 -13.78 1.29 0.40
N LEU A 81 -13.27 0.71 -0.69
CA LEU A 81 -13.12 1.38 -1.97
C LEU A 81 -14.38 1.38 -2.81
N GLU A 82 -15.36 0.49 -2.57
CA GLU A 82 -16.60 0.41 -3.36
C GLU A 82 -17.27 1.77 -3.57
N LEU A 83 -17.52 2.51 -2.49
CA LEU A 83 -18.17 3.82 -2.59
C LEU A 83 -17.33 4.84 -3.37
N LEU A 84 -16.00 4.76 -3.28
CA LEU A 84 -15.11 5.61 -4.08
C LEU A 84 -15.08 5.19 -5.55
N ALA A 85 -15.10 3.89 -5.83
CA ALA A 85 -15.14 3.32 -7.17
C ALA A 85 -16.38 3.79 -7.93
N GLU A 86 -17.55 3.75 -7.26
CA GLU A 86 -18.80 4.27 -7.81
C GLU A 86 -18.74 5.79 -8.05
N ARG A 87 -18.20 6.56 -7.09
CA ARG A 87 -18.17 8.03 -7.17
C ARG A 87 -17.16 8.57 -8.18
N LEU A 88 -16.01 7.91 -8.31
CA LEU A 88 -14.93 8.30 -9.21
C LEU A 88 -14.97 7.54 -10.55
N ASN A 89 -15.94 6.63 -10.71
CA ASN A 89 -16.21 5.86 -11.92
C ASN A 89 -15.00 5.05 -12.40
N PHE A 90 -14.36 4.32 -11.49
CA PHE A 90 -13.33 3.33 -11.81
C PHE A 90 -13.80 1.91 -11.49
N LYS A 91 -13.25 0.92 -12.18
CA LYS A 91 -13.55 -0.49 -11.91
C LYS A 91 -12.76 -0.97 -10.70
N LEU A 92 -13.43 -1.57 -9.73
CA LEU A 92 -12.77 -2.18 -8.58
C LEU A 92 -12.89 -3.71 -8.69
N ASN A 93 -11.76 -4.42 -8.59
CA ASN A 93 -11.74 -5.87 -8.67
C ASN A 93 -11.08 -6.49 -7.44
N LEU A 94 -11.75 -7.47 -6.85
CA LEU A 94 -11.17 -8.37 -5.87
C LEU A 94 -10.51 -9.52 -6.63
N VAL A 95 -9.19 -9.66 -6.50
CA VAL A 95 -8.39 -10.66 -7.21
C VAL A 95 -7.59 -11.53 -6.24
N ASP A 96 -7.29 -12.77 -6.61
CA ASP A 96 -6.50 -13.68 -5.76
C ASP A 96 -5.03 -13.26 -5.69
N THR A 97 -4.50 -12.66 -6.76
CA THR A 97 -3.09 -12.32 -6.92
C THR A 97 -2.88 -10.92 -7.49
N LEU A 98 -1.82 -10.25 -7.01
CA LEU A 98 -1.37 -8.96 -7.52
C LEU A 98 0.07 -9.13 -8.04
N GLU A 99 0.22 -9.71 -9.23
CA GLU A 99 1.53 -10.10 -9.78
C GLU A 99 2.52 -8.93 -9.83
N ALA A 100 2.10 -7.80 -10.40
CA ALA A 100 2.94 -6.60 -10.48
C ALA A 100 3.42 -6.12 -9.10
N LEU A 101 2.58 -6.25 -8.07
CA LEU A 101 2.93 -5.87 -6.71
C LEU A 101 3.96 -6.84 -6.09
N GLU A 102 3.82 -8.15 -6.30
CA GLU A 102 4.76 -9.14 -5.77
C GLU A 102 6.12 -9.07 -6.47
N ASP A 103 6.14 -8.78 -7.78
CA ASP A 103 7.38 -8.58 -8.54
C ASP A 103 8.12 -7.33 -8.08
N VAL A 104 7.41 -6.20 -7.94
CA VAL A 104 7.97 -4.97 -7.36
C VAL A 104 8.51 -5.22 -5.96
N ARG A 105 7.74 -5.91 -5.12
CA ARG A 105 8.17 -6.26 -3.76
C ARG A 105 9.46 -7.07 -3.77
N THR A 106 9.55 -8.08 -4.64
CA THR A 106 10.76 -8.92 -4.78
C THR A 106 11.95 -8.10 -5.24
N SER A 107 11.78 -7.29 -6.29
CA SER A 107 12.82 -6.38 -6.80
C SER A 107 13.32 -5.39 -5.73
N MET A 108 12.41 -4.82 -4.93
CA MET A 108 12.78 -3.96 -3.80
C MET A 108 13.62 -4.72 -2.78
N PHE A 109 13.23 -5.95 -2.40
CA PHE A 109 14.01 -6.76 -1.47
C PHE A 109 15.40 -7.09 -2.00
N ASP A 110 15.52 -7.45 -3.28
CA ASP A 110 16.80 -7.77 -3.91
C ASP A 110 17.72 -6.54 -3.93
N TYR A 111 17.19 -5.37 -4.27
CA TYR A 111 17.93 -4.10 -4.25
C TYR A 111 18.48 -3.79 -2.85
N PHE A 112 17.67 -3.93 -1.81
CA PHE A 112 18.09 -3.65 -0.43
C PHE A 112 18.99 -4.74 0.19
N GLN A 113 18.95 -5.97 -0.32
CA GLN A 113 19.87 -7.04 0.11
C GLN A 113 21.23 -6.96 -0.61
N GLY A 114 21.25 -6.54 -1.87
CA GLY A 114 22.48 -6.39 -2.66
C GLY A 114 23.41 -5.27 -2.18
N SER A 115 22.90 -4.29 -1.41
CA SER A 115 23.70 -3.15 -0.92
C SER A 115 24.69 -3.47 0.22
N GLU A 116 24.76 -4.71 0.71
CA GLU A 116 25.74 -5.09 1.76
C GLU A 116 27.14 -5.52 1.20
N THR A 117 27.34 -5.55 -0.12
CA THR A 117 28.62 -6.01 -0.72
C THR A 117 29.43 -4.95 -1.47
N SER A 118 29.18 -3.65 -1.21
CA SER A 118 29.98 -2.57 -1.81
C SER A 118 30.32 -1.49 -0.79
N LEU A 119 31.17 -1.83 0.18
CA LEU A 119 32.00 -0.91 0.96
C LEU A 119 33.35 -1.55 1.31
#